data_AF-A0A921B6I2-F1
#
_entry.id   AF-A0A921B6I2-F1
#
_cell.length_a   1.000
_cell.length_b   1.000
_cell.length_c   1.000
_cell.angle_alpha   90.00
_cell.angle_beta   90.00
_cell.angle_gamma   90.00
#
_symmetry.space_group_name_H-M   'P 1'
#
loop_
_entity.id
_entity.type
_entity.pdbx_description
1 polymer ?
#
loop_
_entity_poly.entity_id
_entity_poly.type
_entity_poly.pdbx_seq_one_letter_code
_entity_poly.pdbx_strand_id
1 'polypeptide(L)'
;MAMDAARESEAAVMRGDSLGPLHGVPVPVKDTEPMSEVIWTHGSLTYKDDTPSLILCRYPDLKLLERSLLGRPILLKTDLPVLQKIDGGPPARNPWDPI
;
A
#
# COMPACT_ATOMS: atom_id res chain seq x y z
N MET A 1 4.02 -10.17 3.98
CA MET A 1 4.08 -8.69 3.89
C MET A 1 3.13 -8.01 4.87
N ALA A 2 1.82 -7.91 4.62
CA ALA A 2 0.92 -7.15 5.50
C ALA A 2 0.76 -7.75 6.92
N MET A 3 0.55 -9.07 7.02
CA MET A 3 0.42 -9.75 8.31
C MET A 3 1.71 -9.73 9.13
N ASP A 4 2.87 -9.80 8.46
CA ASP A 4 4.17 -9.74 9.13
C ASP A 4 4.43 -8.33 9.65
N ALA A 5 4.11 -7.29 8.86
CA ALA A 5 4.16 -5.90 9.31
C ALA A 5 3.22 -5.64 10.48
N ALA A 6 2.01 -6.22 10.48
CA ALA A 6 1.08 -6.11 11.61
C ALA A 6 1.65 -6.71 12.91
N ARG A 7 2.26 -7.90 12.83
CA ARG A 7 2.92 -8.54 13.98
C ARG A 7 4.11 -7.73 14.48
N GLU A 8 4.91 -7.17 13.57
CA GLU A 8 6.04 -6.31 13.93
C GLU A 8 5.56 -5.02 14.62
N SER A 9 4.50 -4.40 14.09
CA SER A 9 3.87 -3.23 14.70
C SER A 9 3.33 -3.52 16.09
N GLU A 10 2.65 -4.66 16.29
CA GLU A 10 2.19 -5.11 17.60
C GLU A 10 3.35 -5.31 18.57
N ALA A 11 4.42 -5.99 18.13
CA ALA A 11 5.59 -6.23 18.96
C ALA A 11 6.26 -4.92 19.41
N ALA A 12 6.32 -3.89 18.56
CA ALA A 12 6.86 -2.58 18.91
C ALA A 12 6.00 -1.85 19.96
N VAL A 13 4.67 -1.97 19.86
CA VAL A 13 3.75 -1.46 20.89
C VAL A 13 4.01 -2.16 22.22
N MET A 14 4.11 -3.49 22.22
CA MET A 14 4.31 -4.27 23.44
C MET A 14 5.65 -4.01 24.13
N ARG A 15 6.70 -3.64 23.38
CA ARG A 15 8.00 -3.23 23.94
C ARG A 15 7.98 -1.83 24.55
N GLY A 16 6.97 -1.02 24.26
CA GLY A 16 6.92 0.39 24.66
C GLY A 16 7.85 1.28 23.82
N ASP A 17 8.10 0.89 22.56
CA ASP A 17 8.92 1.68 21.64
C ASP A 17 8.29 3.07 21.42
N SER A 18 9.09 4.08 21.07
CA SER A 18 8.57 5.36 20.63
C SER A 18 7.98 5.22 19.23
N LEU A 19 6.66 5.32 19.11
CA LEU A 19 5.92 5.13 17.87
C LEU A 19 5.49 6.48 17.30
N GLY A 20 5.51 6.62 15.97
CA GLY A 20 4.91 7.79 15.36
C GLY A 20 3.42 7.61 15.02
N PRO A 21 2.80 8.65 14.46
CA PRO A 21 1.36 8.85 14.50
C PRO A 21 0.54 7.86 13.65
N LEU A 22 1.18 7.16 12.70
CA LEU A 22 0.53 6.18 11.83
C LEU A 22 1.05 4.76 12.04
N HIS A 23 1.75 4.49 13.14
CA HIS A 23 2.31 3.17 13.44
C HIS A 23 1.22 2.09 13.44
N GLY A 24 1.39 1.06 12.61
CA GLY A 24 0.45 -0.06 12.52
C GLY A 24 -0.87 0.25 11.82
N VAL A 25 -1.11 1.49 11.37
CA VAL A 25 -2.32 1.85 10.62
C VAL A 25 -2.19 1.31 9.19
N PRO A 26 -3.16 0.51 8.69
CA PRO A 26 -3.17 0.10 7.30
C PRO A 26 -3.52 1.26 6.37
N VAL A 27 -2.67 1.49 5.37
CA VAL A 27 -2.85 2.55 4.38
C VAL A 27 -2.90 1.94 2.98
N PRO A 28 -4.05 1.98 2.30
CA PRO A 28 -4.14 1.54 0.92
C PRO A 28 -3.42 2.53 -0.01
N VAL A 29 -2.61 2.00 -0.91
CA VAL A 29 -1.87 2.71 -1.95
C VAL A 29 -2.45 2.30 -3.30
N LYS A 30 -2.74 3.31 -4.12
CA LYS A 30 -3.35 3.11 -5.44
C LYS A 30 -2.39 2.42 -6.41
N ASP A 31 -2.93 1.67 -7.36
CA ASP A 31 -2.10 0.95 -8.32
C ASP A 31 -1.28 1.87 -9.24
N THR A 32 -1.57 3.16 -9.28
CA THR A 32 -0.77 4.14 -10.02
C THR A 32 0.62 4.42 -9.42
N GLU A 33 0.84 4.12 -8.13
CA GLU A 33 2.10 4.44 -7.47
C GLU A 33 3.03 3.22 -7.35
N PRO A 34 4.28 3.27 -7.85
CA PRO A 34 5.16 2.11 -7.82
C PRO A 34 5.58 1.77 -6.40
N MET A 35 5.53 0.48 -6.07
CA MET A 35 5.94 -0.10 -4.80
C MET A 35 6.91 -1.24 -5.11
N SER A 36 8.11 -1.18 -4.53
CA SER A 36 9.11 -2.21 -4.74
C SER A 36 8.58 -3.58 -4.33
N GLU A 37 8.96 -4.62 -5.09
CA GLU A 37 8.63 -6.02 -4.81
C GLU A 37 7.14 -6.38 -4.89
N VAL A 38 6.28 -5.46 -5.33
CA VAL A 38 4.86 -5.71 -5.58
C VAL A 38 4.56 -5.43 -7.04
N ILE A 39 3.70 -6.26 -7.65
CA ILE A 39 3.25 -6.05 -9.03
C ILE A 39 2.62 -4.66 -9.13
N TRP A 40 3.02 -3.92 -10.16
CA TRP A 40 2.59 -2.57 -10.43
C TRP A 40 2.04 -2.49 -11.84
N THR A 41 0.71 -2.49 -11.94
CA THR A 41 0.06 -2.64 -13.26
C THR A 41 -0.44 -1.31 -13.83
N HIS A 42 -0.41 -0.25 -13.03
CA HIS A 42 -0.91 1.07 -13.37
C HIS A 42 -2.37 1.05 -13.91
N GLY A 43 -3.19 0.07 -13.51
CA GLY A 43 -4.53 -0.12 -14.06
C GLY A 43 -4.56 -0.61 -15.52
N SER A 44 -3.52 -1.28 -16.01
CA SER A 44 -3.45 -1.80 -17.37
C SER A 44 -2.83 -3.20 -17.45
N LEU A 45 -3.44 -4.06 -18.28
CA LEU A 45 -2.92 -5.41 -18.59
C LEU A 45 -1.53 -5.39 -19.23
N THR A 46 -1.14 -4.28 -19.86
CA THR A 46 0.19 -4.11 -20.46
C THR A 46 1.31 -4.29 -19.43
N TYR A 47 1.05 -3.97 -18.16
CA TYR A 47 2.04 -3.98 -17.08
C TYR A 47 1.77 -5.09 -16.06
N LYS A 48 1.01 -6.13 -16.44
CA LYS A 48 0.57 -7.21 -15.53
C LYS A 48 1.71 -7.98 -14.84
N ASP A 49 2.91 -7.96 -15.43
CA ASP A 49 4.10 -8.65 -14.92
C ASP A 49 5.17 -7.65 -14.43
N ASP A 50 4.87 -6.35 -14.43
CA ASP A 50 5.83 -5.31 -14.06
C ASP A 50 5.98 -5.27 -12.54
N THR A 51 7.22 -5.41 -12.08
CA THR A 51 7.60 -5.23 -10.68
C THR A 51 8.67 -4.15 -10.61
N PRO A 52 8.37 -2.96 -10.08
CA PRO A 52 9.34 -1.87 -10.03
C PRO A 52 10.38 -2.17 -8.94
N SER A 53 11.61 -1.72 -9.16
CA SER A 53 12.71 -1.80 -8.17
C SER A 53 12.78 -0.58 -7.25
N LEU A 54 11.88 0.40 -7.44
CA LEU A 54 11.87 1.67 -6.72
C LEU A 54 10.48 1.92 -6.12
N ILE A 55 10.47 2.39 -4.88
CA ILE A 55 9.29 2.98 -4.25
C ILE A 55 9.23 4.46 -4.63
N LEU A 56 8.18 4.85 -5.36
CA LEU A 56 7.88 6.25 -5.69
C LEU A 56 6.45 6.57 -5.25
N CYS A 57 6.16 6.43 -3.95
CA CYS A 57 5.00 7.11 -3.40
C CYS A 57 5.27 8.62 -3.48
N ARG A 58 4.51 9.33 -4.30
CA ARG A 58 4.64 10.78 -4.60
C ARG A 58 4.50 11.70 -3.37
N TYR A 59 4.25 11.14 -2.19
CA TYR A 59 4.38 11.83 -0.92
C TYR A 59 5.87 11.88 -0.53
N PRO A 60 6.51 13.07 -0.46
CA PRO A 60 7.87 13.20 0.06
C PRO A 60 8.03 12.60 1.48
N ASP A 61 6.92 12.35 2.17
CA ASP A 61 6.87 11.82 3.51
C ASP A 61 6.92 10.29 3.65
N LEU A 62 6.71 9.47 2.60
CA LEU A 62 6.69 8.00 2.80
C LEU A 62 8.08 7.34 2.79
N LYS A 63 9.05 7.88 2.03
CA LYS A 63 10.48 7.56 2.24
C LYS A 63 10.99 8.09 3.58
N LEU A 64 10.35 9.16 4.09
CA LEU A 64 10.56 9.65 5.44
C LEU A 64 9.88 8.73 6.47
N LEU A 65 8.76 8.08 6.19
CA LEU A 65 8.18 7.06 7.08
C LEU A 65 8.96 5.74 7.10
N GLU A 66 9.72 5.42 6.05
CA GLU A 66 10.68 4.30 6.06
C GLU A 66 12.00 4.64 6.78
N ARG A 67 12.50 5.88 6.71
CA ARG A 67 13.79 6.31 7.31
C ARG A 67 13.67 7.07 8.63
N SER A 68 12.53 7.68 8.92
CA SER A 68 12.26 8.44 10.15
C SER A 68 11.59 7.50 11.14
N LEU A 69 11.99 7.65 12.39
CA LEU A 69 11.57 6.94 13.60
C LEU A 69 10.09 7.21 13.97
N LEU A 70 9.19 7.27 12.98
CA LEU A 70 7.80 7.73 13.12
C LEU A 70 6.75 6.63 12.82
N GLY A 71 7.14 5.36 12.98
CA GLY A 71 6.22 4.23 12.94
C GLY A 71 5.82 3.86 11.52
N ARG A 72 6.05 2.60 11.14
CA ARG A 72 5.81 2.11 9.79
C ARG A 72 4.30 1.85 9.61
N PRO A 73 3.60 2.49 8.65
CA PRO A 73 2.23 2.13 8.30
C PRO A 73 2.26 0.81 7.52
N ILE A 74 1.17 0.07 7.59
CA ILE A 74 1.04 -1.19 6.83
C ILE A 74 0.52 -0.83 5.44
N LEU A 75 1.40 -0.86 4.44
CA LEU A 75 1.00 -0.50 3.07
C LEU A 75 0.28 -1.67 2.39
N LEU A 76 -0.82 -1.35 1.72
CA LEU A 76 -1.67 -2.30 0.99
C LEU A 76 -1.84 -1.82 -0.44
N LYS A 77 -1.60 -2.69 -1.43
CA LYS A 77 -1.79 -2.32 -2.83
C LYS A 77 -3.26 -2.48 -3.24
N THR A 78 -3.81 -1.51 -3.96
CA THR A 78 -5.20 -1.49 -4.41
C THR A 78 -5.28 -1.18 -5.90
N ASP A 79 -6.21 -1.80 -6.62
CA ASP A 79 -6.37 -1.62 -8.06
C ASP A 79 -6.89 -0.23 -8.45
N LEU A 80 -6.84 0.07 -9.75
CA LEU A 80 -7.35 1.30 -10.34
C LEU A 80 -8.69 1.06 -11.05
N PRO A 81 -9.86 1.42 -10.48
CA PRO A 81 -11.14 1.02 -11.07
C PRO A 81 -11.53 1.78 -12.35
N VAL A 82 -10.92 2.95 -12.59
CA VAL A 82 -11.26 3.85 -13.72
C VAL A 82 -10.56 3.47 -15.02
N LEU A 83 -9.43 2.75 -14.95
CA LEU A 83 -8.74 2.17 -16.09
C LEU A 83 -8.78 0.66 -15.90
N GLN A 84 -9.47 -0.01 -16.83
CA GLN A 84 -9.57 -1.47 -17.03
C GLN A 84 -8.93 -2.39 -15.97
N LYS A 85 -9.76 -3.28 -15.42
CA LYS A 85 -9.34 -4.38 -14.55
C LYS A 85 -8.26 -5.24 -15.20
N ILE A 86 -7.18 -5.48 -14.47
CA ILE A 86 -6.13 -6.44 -14.87
C ILE A 86 -6.55 -7.88 -14.58
N ASP A 87 -7.46 -8.12 -13.64
CA ASP A 87 -7.79 -9.46 -13.13
C ASP A 87 -9.16 -10.00 -13.58
N GLY A 88 -9.98 -9.18 -14.25
CA GLY A 88 -11.34 -9.55 -14.65
C GLY A 88 -12.36 -9.62 -13.51
N GLY A 89 -12.04 -9.15 -12.30
CA GLY A 89 -12.97 -9.07 -11.16
C GLY A 89 -14.18 -8.15 -11.42
N PRO A 90 -15.18 -8.01 -10.53
CA PRO A 90 -16.26 -7.02 -10.69
C PRO A 90 -15.73 -5.59 -10.50
N PRO A 91 -16.39 -4.54 -11.07
CA PRO A 91 -15.90 -3.18 -10.91
C PRO A 91 -16.01 -2.77 -9.43
N ALA A 92 -15.12 -1.90 -8.96
CA ALA A 92 -15.29 -1.30 -7.64
C ALA A 92 -16.66 -0.61 -7.60
N ARG A 93 -17.50 -1.02 -6.66
CA ARG A 93 -18.86 -0.49 -6.49
C ARG A 93 -18.83 0.72 -5.57
N ASN A 94 -19.78 1.62 -5.76
CA ASN A 94 -19.97 2.72 -4.85
C ASN A 94 -20.48 2.15 -3.50
N PRO A 95 -19.78 2.35 -2.37
CA PRO A 95 -20.25 1.83 -1.08
C PRO A 95 -21.57 2.47 -0.61
N TRP A 96 -21.94 3.63 -1.15
CA TRP A 96 -23.18 4.34 -0.83
C TRP A 96 -24.35 3.99 -1.76
N ASP A 97 -24.07 3.33 -2.87
CA ASP A 97 -25.06 2.84 -3.83
C ASP A 97 -24.51 1.59 -4.50
N PRO A 98 -24.68 0.42 -3.86
CA PRO A 98 -24.00 -0.80 -4.27
C PRO A 98 -24.67 -1.50 -5.46
N ILE A 99 -25.79 -0.97 -5.98
CA ILE A 99 -26.62 -1.58 -7.02
C ILE A 99 -25.90 -1.56 -8.37
#